data_AF-A0A9P5NGX9-F1
#
_entry.id   AF-A0A9P5NGX9-F1
#
_cell.length_a   1.000
_cell.length_b   1.000
_cell.length_c   1.000
_cell.angle_alpha   90.00
_cell.angle_beta   90.00
_cell.angle_gamma   90.00
#
_symmetry.space_group_name_H-M   'P 1'
#
loop_
_entity.id
_entity.type
_entity.pdbx_description
1 polymer ?
#
loop_
_entity_poly.entity_id
_entity_poly.type
_entity_poly.pdbx_seq_one_letter_code
_entity_poly.pdbx_strand_id
1 'polypeptide(L)'
;MPEFRESLAHFLYFFAMWNLYKGKTSFVLFGLWADYTAAEVKRTGKGKEGLVQKLDSTCAFKRGTKGCQTLLFPQSFRKSKARPNPSSLQTLELKKVEHTSRAIFFTFGSMCLKVAYLTHTSIQWYTREQWECSVRTIPKEHRGKIGLALKFKEHIIAFVTNDLVFQPTGFKDEPVGYALDWHARFYFNLINYHPNLAPGLSPFLTEGEVFDCPSRTIQKLIFSRALLNSATVDSVLAPTQEQHLKYIHWLHVYAKNTTQIPKHMSKLVDSYNDTLTFEKKTINLGHLVFGEKDWKHLDGLISLDIDPLSCMFAEQGLLKSQMNLLLDSYENLYPPQNKSDYQFWPTYAYAVKKQIWSIVHCFPPNSHCSEGLKVRMLESLTSRSTMVLNIDAAFSQSLSLKPKELQLDPSSTVEMAVFYAFLLDKKRDPVLSLHQITQQAKHEFRIKNNLVQPGKAKVAMTGGQREAQQEFIQKALRCIHGSHRAIW
;
A
#
# COMPACT_ATOMS: atom_id res chain seq x y z
N MET A 1 -0.87 -10.51 2.95
CA MET A 1 0.24 -9.55 3.06
C MET A 1 -0.37 -8.17 3.13
N PRO A 2 -0.08 -7.33 4.14
CA PRO A 2 -0.74 -6.04 4.27
C PRO A 2 -0.38 -5.19 3.08
N GLU A 3 -1.36 -4.39 2.66
CA GLU A 3 -1.15 -3.43 1.58
C GLU A 3 -0.24 -2.29 2.06
N PHE A 4 0.43 -1.62 1.13
CA PHE A 4 1.24 -0.44 1.44
C PHE A 4 0.44 0.58 2.26
N ARG A 5 -0.83 0.79 1.88
CA ARG A 5 -1.76 1.70 2.56
C ARG A 5 -1.98 1.34 4.04
N GLU A 6 -2.10 0.06 4.37
CA GLU A 6 -2.26 -0.41 5.75
C GLU A 6 -0.99 -0.17 6.56
N SER A 7 0.17 -0.51 5.99
CA SER A 7 1.47 -0.29 6.64
C SER A 7 1.73 1.19 6.88
N LEU A 8 1.41 2.05 5.91
CA LEU A 8 1.51 3.50 6.02
C LEU A 8 0.52 4.05 7.07
N ALA A 9 -0.74 3.59 7.07
CA ALA A 9 -1.72 4.01 8.07
C ALA A 9 -1.27 3.67 9.50
N HIS A 10 -0.73 2.47 9.73
CA HIS A 10 -0.18 2.09 11.03
C HIS A 10 1.03 2.94 11.43
N PHE A 11 1.92 3.25 10.49
CA PHE A 11 3.03 4.16 10.76
C PHE A 11 2.54 5.57 11.11
N LEU A 12 1.61 6.14 10.34
CA LEU A 12 1.10 7.49 10.57
C LEU A 12 0.35 7.60 11.90
N TYR A 13 -0.48 6.62 12.21
CA TYR A 13 -1.15 6.53 13.50
C TYR A 13 -0.13 6.46 14.64
N PHE A 14 0.86 5.56 14.55
CA PHE A 14 1.93 5.47 15.54
C PHE A 14 2.68 6.80 15.67
N PHE A 15 3.06 7.42 14.56
CA PHE A 15 3.86 8.64 14.51
C PHE A 15 3.09 9.82 15.13
N ALA A 16 1.79 9.93 14.87
CA ALA A 16 0.93 10.91 15.51
C ALA A 16 0.89 10.72 17.05
N MET A 17 0.69 9.50 17.51
CA MET A 17 0.71 9.17 18.94
C MET A 17 2.07 9.45 19.58
N TRP A 18 3.15 9.03 18.93
CA TRP A 18 4.50 9.28 19.41
C TRP A 18 4.78 10.76 19.55
N ASN A 19 4.48 11.59 18.55
CA ASN A 19 4.66 13.05 18.65
C ASN A 19 3.78 13.69 19.72
N LEU A 20 2.55 13.19 19.94
CA LEU A 20 1.66 13.69 20.99
C LEU A 20 2.25 13.52 22.40
N TYR A 21 2.99 12.43 22.62
CA TYR A 21 3.57 12.06 23.92
C TYR A 21 5.08 12.28 24.03
N LYS A 22 5.77 12.60 22.92
CA LYS A 22 7.19 12.93 22.91
C LYS A 22 7.43 14.17 23.77
N GLY A 23 8.30 14.06 24.77
CA GLY A 23 8.56 15.10 25.76
C GLY A 23 7.63 15.07 26.99
N LYS A 24 6.49 14.36 26.94
CA LYS A 24 5.58 14.19 28.08
C LYS A 24 5.83 12.91 28.86
N THR A 25 6.40 11.90 28.22
CA THR A 25 6.67 10.60 28.83
C THR A 25 8.03 10.04 28.41
N SER A 26 8.53 9.09 29.19
CA SER A 26 9.76 8.36 28.89
C SER A 26 9.47 7.20 27.95
N PHE A 27 10.19 7.16 26.84
CA PHE A 27 10.19 6.03 25.91
C PHE A 27 11.37 5.06 26.14
N VAL A 28 11.77 4.89 27.40
CA VAL A 28 12.65 3.79 27.83
C VAL A 28 11.88 2.46 27.79
N LEU A 29 12.46 1.43 27.19
CA LEU A 29 11.83 0.12 27.01
C LEU A 29 11.93 -0.71 28.30
N PHE A 30 10.82 -0.87 29.02
CA PHE A 30 10.74 -1.62 30.27
C PHE A 30 10.60 -3.14 30.06
N GLY A 31 10.10 -3.57 28.90
CA GLY A 31 10.00 -4.99 28.61
C GLY A 31 9.25 -5.30 27.31
N LEU A 32 9.33 -6.57 26.94
CA LEU A 32 8.63 -7.13 25.80
C LEU A 32 7.56 -8.11 26.29
N TRP A 33 6.42 -8.14 25.61
CA TRP A 33 5.29 -9.01 25.93
C TRP A 33 4.76 -9.68 24.66
N ALA A 34 4.23 -10.89 24.77
CA ALA A 34 3.59 -11.57 23.64
C ALA A 34 2.67 -12.70 24.10
N ASP A 35 1.72 -13.07 23.26
CA ASP A 35 0.96 -14.31 23.40
C ASP A 35 1.81 -15.51 22.95
N TYR A 36 1.67 -16.60 23.70
CA TYR A 36 2.27 -17.89 23.35
C TYR A 36 1.35 -18.68 22.43
N THR A 37 1.94 -19.35 21.46
CA THR A 37 1.25 -20.37 20.65
C THR A 37 0.98 -21.62 21.49
N ALA A 38 0.04 -22.47 21.07
CA ALA A 38 -0.27 -23.72 21.79
C ALA A 38 0.98 -24.62 21.98
N ALA A 39 1.86 -24.67 20.96
CA ALA A 39 3.12 -25.41 21.04
C ALA A 39 4.09 -24.82 22.09
N GLU A 40 4.13 -23.50 22.23
CA GLU A 40 4.99 -22.81 23.19
C GLU A 40 4.47 -22.95 24.63
N VAL A 41 3.15 -22.92 24.81
CA VAL A 41 2.49 -23.25 26.08
C VAL A 41 2.81 -24.68 26.49
N LYS A 42 2.66 -25.65 25.57
CA LYS A 42 3.02 -27.06 25.82
C LYS A 42 4.49 -27.21 26.20
N ARG A 43 5.39 -26.47 25.54
CA ARG A 43 6.84 -26.54 25.80
C ARG A 43 7.27 -25.94 27.12
N THR A 44 6.62 -24.87 27.57
CA THR A 44 7.06 -24.11 28.75
C THR A 44 6.18 -24.28 29.99
N GLY A 45 4.97 -24.81 29.83
CA GLY A 45 3.95 -24.85 30.87
C GLY A 45 3.37 -23.48 31.25
N LYS A 46 3.91 -22.38 30.71
CA LYS A 46 3.48 -21.00 30.95
C LYS A 46 2.40 -20.58 29.94
N GLY A 47 1.50 -19.67 30.34
CA GLY A 47 0.47 -19.12 29.47
C GLY A 47 -0.70 -20.07 29.17
N LYS A 48 -0.98 -21.05 30.06
CA LYS A 48 -2.13 -21.97 29.91
C LYS A 48 -3.48 -21.25 29.88
N GLU A 49 -3.58 -20.12 30.57
CA GLU A 49 -4.78 -19.27 30.64
C GLU A 49 -5.00 -18.40 29.40
N GLY A 50 -4.13 -18.49 28.38
CA GLY A 50 -4.25 -17.65 27.18
C GLY A 50 -3.90 -16.17 27.40
N LEU A 51 -3.35 -15.82 28.57
CA LEU A 51 -2.95 -14.44 28.91
C LEU A 51 -1.62 -14.05 28.26
N VAL A 52 -1.45 -12.74 28.00
CA VAL A 52 -0.20 -12.19 27.45
C VAL A 52 0.95 -12.43 28.44
N GLN A 53 2.06 -12.96 27.96
CA GLN A 53 3.22 -13.29 28.79
C GLN A 53 4.34 -12.27 28.62
N LYS A 54 5.00 -11.91 29.72
CA LYS A 54 6.24 -11.12 29.68
C LYS A 54 7.37 -12.00 29.15
N LEU A 55 8.12 -11.49 28.17
CA LEU A 55 9.29 -12.16 27.64
C LEU A 55 10.51 -11.83 28.50
N ASP A 56 11.22 -12.88 28.90
CA ASP A 56 12.50 -12.77 29.59
C ASP A 56 13.68 -12.95 28.61
N SER A 57 14.89 -12.68 29.10
CA SER A 57 16.12 -12.80 28.30
C SER A 57 16.45 -14.24 27.91
N THR A 58 15.74 -15.26 28.40
CA THR A 58 15.93 -16.66 27.99
C THR A 58 15.03 -17.05 26.83
N CYS A 59 14.01 -16.23 26.52
CA CYS A 59 13.03 -16.48 25.47
C CYS A 59 13.69 -16.86 24.12
N ALA A 60 13.35 -18.06 23.64
CA ALA A 60 13.85 -18.65 22.40
C ALA A 60 12.76 -18.77 21.32
N PHE A 61 11.61 -18.14 21.54
CA PHE A 61 10.48 -18.20 20.63
C PHE A 61 10.78 -17.47 19.33
N LYS A 62 10.22 -17.98 18.24
CA LYS A 62 10.39 -17.40 16.91
C LYS A 62 9.04 -17.05 16.30
N ARG A 63 9.03 -16.02 15.45
CA ARG A 63 7.85 -15.56 14.69
C ARG A 63 8.26 -15.30 13.24
N GLY A 64 7.31 -15.40 12.33
CA GLY A 64 7.53 -15.20 10.89
C GLY A 64 7.00 -16.36 10.07
N THR A 65 7.17 -16.27 8.75
CA THR A 65 6.77 -17.33 7.81
C THR A 65 7.63 -18.58 7.97
N LYS A 66 7.10 -19.72 7.53
CA LYS A 66 7.85 -20.98 7.50
C LYS A 66 9.14 -20.79 6.69
N GLY A 67 10.28 -21.08 7.30
CA GLY A 67 11.62 -20.92 6.69
C GLY A 67 12.27 -19.54 6.89
N CYS A 68 11.54 -18.53 7.38
CA CYS A 68 12.05 -17.17 7.63
C CYS A 68 11.68 -16.67 9.04
N GLN A 69 11.67 -17.55 10.03
CA GLN A 69 11.33 -17.17 11.40
C GLN A 69 12.50 -16.51 12.12
N THR A 70 12.23 -15.40 12.79
CA THR A 70 13.20 -14.64 13.60
C THR A 70 12.85 -14.73 15.08
N LEU A 71 13.84 -14.51 15.94
CA LEU A 71 13.63 -14.53 17.39
C LEU A 71 12.75 -13.37 17.82
N LEU A 72 11.79 -13.69 18.69
CA LEU A 72 10.88 -12.71 19.27
C LEU A 72 11.59 -11.78 20.26
N PHE A 73 12.58 -12.31 20.98
CA PHE A 73 13.47 -11.55 21.85
C PHE A 73 14.78 -11.21 21.11
N PRO A 74 15.23 -9.94 21.09
CA PRO A 74 16.44 -9.55 20.37
C PRO A 74 17.67 -10.35 20.81
N GLN A 75 18.38 -10.95 19.84
CA GLN A 75 19.52 -11.83 20.10
C GLN A 75 20.65 -11.14 20.89
N SER A 76 20.85 -9.83 20.71
CA SER A 76 21.84 -9.04 21.44
C SER A 76 21.55 -8.91 22.94
N PHE A 77 20.29 -9.02 23.35
CA PHE A 77 19.82 -8.89 24.74
C PHE A 77 19.49 -10.26 25.36
N ARG A 78 19.61 -11.34 24.59
CA ARG A 78 19.27 -12.69 25.02
C ARG A 78 20.41 -13.30 25.85
N LYS A 79 20.05 -13.93 26.97
CA LYS A 79 20.97 -14.71 27.80
C LYS A 79 21.34 -15.99 27.07
N SER A 80 22.64 -16.26 26.97
CA SER A 80 23.20 -17.46 26.35
C SER A 80 24.42 -17.93 27.13
N LYS A 81 24.94 -19.14 26.83
CA LYS A 81 26.20 -19.62 27.44
C LYS A 81 27.36 -18.65 27.20
N ALA A 82 27.43 -18.05 26.01
CA ALA A 82 28.45 -17.06 25.65
C ALA A 82 28.18 -15.66 26.23
N ARG A 83 26.96 -15.37 26.70
CA ARG A 83 26.56 -14.09 27.28
C ARG A 83 25.61 -14.32 28.45
N PRO A 84 26.13 -14.67 29.64
CA PRO A 84 25.30 -14.98 30.80
C PRO A 84 24.58 -13.74 31.36
N ASN A 85 25.16 -12.56 31.17
CA ASN A 85 24.65 -11.28 31.67
C ASN A 85 24.47 -10.29 30.51
N PRO A 86 23.44 -10.46 29.66
CA PRO A 86 23.16 -9.48 28.60
C PRO A 86 22.73 -8.13 29.22
N SER A 87 22.93 -7.05 28.46
CA SER A 87 22.46 -5.71 28.85
C SER A 87 20.94 -5.70 29.12
N SER A 88 20.50 -4.84 30.04
CA SER A 88 19.06 -4.69 30.33
C SER A 88 18.35 -3.98 29.18
N LEU A 89 17.10 -4.36 28.89
CA LEU A 89 16.24 -3.62 27.95
C LEU A 89 16.00 -2.18 28.39
N GLN A 90 16.09 -1.88 29.69
CA GLN A 90 15.93 -0.51 30.22
C GLN A 90 17.04 0.45 29.80
N THR A 91 18.09 -0.04 29.13
CA THR A 91 19.11 0.81 28.50
C THR A 91 18.68 1.33 27.12
N LEU A 92 17.55 0.83 26.59
CA LEU A 92 17.04 1.16 25.26
C LEU A 92 15.97 2.25 25.38
N GLU A 93 16.22 3.42 24.78
CA GLU A 93 15.29 4.53 24.72
C GLU A 93 14.94 4.85 23.27
N LEU A 94 13.65 4.91 22.92
CA LEU A 94 13.21 5.14 21.55
C LEU A 94 13.61 6.54 21.07
N LYS A 95 14.52 6.62 20.11
CA LYS A 95 15.02 7.89 19.54
C LYS A 95 14.39 8.24 18.20
N LYS A 96 14.20 7.24 17.34
CA LYS A 96 13.77 7.42 15.94
C LYS A 96 12.82 6.31 15.52
N VAL A 97 11.83 6.65 14.70
CA VAL A 97 10.87 5.70 14.13
C VAL A 97 10.78 5.95 12.65
N GLU A 98 10.92 4.88 11.87
CA GLU A 98 10.90 4.90 10.41
C GLU A 98 9.98 3.80 9.90
N HIS A 99 9.68 3.84 8.60
CA HIS A 99 8.87 2.81 7.96
C HIS A 99 9.38 2.48 6.57
N THR A 100 8.92 1.34 6.09
CA THR A 100 8.97 0.91 4.68
C THR A 100 7.58 0.46 4.29
N SER A 101 7.42 0.02 3.04
CA SER A 101 6.12 -0.45 2.56
C SER A 101 5.55 -1.67 3.29
N ARG A 102 6.36 -2.35 4.13
CA ARG A 102 5.99 -3.62 4.78
C ARG A 102 6.44 -3.76 6.24
N ALA A 103 7.11 -2.76 6.78
CA ALA A 103 7.67 -2.84 8.13
C ALA A 103 7.82 -1.46 8.76
N ILE A 104 7.74 -1.43 10.09
CA ILE A 104 8.09 -0.28 10.92
C ILE A 104 9.43 -0.56 11.61
N PHE A 105 10.21 0.49 11.84
CA PHE A 105 11.53 0.45 12.46
C PHE A 105 11.53 1.33 13.70
N PHE A 106 12.05 0.81 14.81
CA PHE A 106 12.23 1.52 16.07
C PHE A 106 13.71 1.54 16.41
N THR A 107 14.31 2.72 16.46
CA THR A 107 15.73 2.89 16.79
C THR A 107 15.86 3.34 18.23
N PHE A 108 16.51 2.52 19.05
CA PHE A 108 16.72 2.71 20.47
C PHE A 108 18.16 3.14 20.83
N GLY A 109 18.88 3.73 19.86
CA GLY A 109 20.32 3.99 19.97
C GLY A 109 21.13 2.73 19.64
N SER A 110 21.46 1.92 20.65
CA SER A 110 22.32 0.73 20.50
C SER A 110 21.63 -0.50 19.87
N MET A 111 20.36 -0.37 19.53
CA MET A 111 19.57 -1.40 18.88
C MET A 111 18.52 -0.77 17.96
N CYS A 112 18.31 -1.38 16.79
CA CYS A 112 17.14 -1.14 15.97
C CYS A 112 16.25 -2.40 15.97
N LEU A 113 14.94 -2.19 16.13
CA LEU A 113 13.91 -3.22 16.02
C LEU A 113 13.08 -2.96 14.76
N LYS A 114 13.19 -3.85 13.79
CA LYS A 114 12.28 -3.91 12.64
C LYS A 114 11.13 -4.85 12.95
N VAL A 115 9.90 -4.43 12.73
CA VAL A 115 8.72 -5.29 12.80
C VAL A 115 8.05 -5.31 11.43
N ALA A 116 8.20 -6.43 10.72
CA ALA A 116 7.45 -6.64 9.47
C ALA A 116 6.06 -7.19 9.78
N TYR A 117 5.03 -6.53 9.26
CA TYR A 117 3.63 -6.81 9.56
C TYR A 117 3.14 -8.17 9.03
N LEU A 118 3.73 -8.67 7.94
CA LEU A 118 3.42 -9.94 7.26
C LEU A 118 1.94 -10.22 6.92
N THR A 119 1.10 -10.67 7.84
CA THR A 119 -0.35 -10.85 7.63
C THR A 119 -1.12 -10.36 8.84
N HIS A 120 -2.23 -9.65 8.61
CA HIS A 120 -3.24 -9.29 9.61
C HIS A 120 -2.66 -8.72 10.92
N THR A 121 -1.65 -7.85 10.84
CA THR A 121 -1.01 -7.24 12.00
C THR A 121 -1.25 -5.74 12.01
N SER A 122 -1.80 -5.23 13.11
CA SER A 122 -2.07 -3.81 13.35
C SER A 122 -1.32 -3.29 14.57
N ILE A 123 -0.86 -2.03 14.52
CA ILE A 123 -0.33 -1.34 15.70
C ILE A 123 -1.50 -0.77 16.50
N GLN A 124 -1.46 -0.99 17.82
CA GLN A 124 -2.36 -0.39 18.79
C GLN A 124 -1.55 0.30 19.89
N TRP A 125 -2.07 1.40 20.41
CA TRP A 125 -1.48 2.18 21.49
C TRP A 125 -2.39 2.10 22.71
N TYR A 126 -1.84 1.61 23.82
CA TYR A 126 -2.56 1.47 25.07
C TYR A 126 -1.92 2.33 26.16
N THR A 127 -2.72 2.94 27.02
CA THR A 127 -2.24 3.43 28.31
C THR A 127 -1.84 2.23 29.18
N ARG A 128 -0.99 2.49 30.19
CA ARG A 128 -0.62 1.47 31.15
C ARG A 128 -1.84 0.86 31.85
N GLU A 129 -2.80 1.68 32.23
CA GLU A 129 -4.02 1.23 32.88
C GLU A 129 -4.84 0.30 31.97
N GLN A 130 -5.13 0.72 30.73
CA GLN A 130 -5.82 -0.12 29.75
C GLN A 130 -5.11 -1.46 29.54
N TRP A 131 -3.76 -1.44 29.46
CA TRP A 131 -2.99 -2.66 29.29
C TRP A 131 -3.13 -3.61 30.48
N GLU A 132 -2.94 -3.11 31.70
CA GLU A 132 -2.95 -3.94 32.90
C GLU A 132 -4.36 -4.42 33.27
N CYS A 133 -5.38 -3.61 33.01
CA CYS A 133 -6.77 -3.90 33.38
C CYS A 133 -7.57 -4.64 32.30
N SER A 134 -7.31 -4.38 31.02
CA SER A 134 -8.17 -4.86 29.92
C SER A 134 -7.45 -5.73 28.89
N VAL A 135 -6.15 -5.55 28.64
CA VAL A 135 -5.46 -6.36 27.62
C VAL A 135 -4.80 -7.59 28.24
N ARG A 136 -4.06 -7.41 29.34
CA ARG A 136 -3.24 -8.45 29.96
C ARG A 136 -4.07 -9.52 30.68
N THR A 137 -5.22 -9.14 31.22
CA THR A 137 -6.14 -9.97 32.03
C THR A 137 -7.14 -10.76 31.19
N ILE A 138 -7.30 -10.40 29.91
CA ILE A 138 -8.26 -11.06 29.02
C ILE A 138 -7.55 -12.18 28.24
N PRO A 139 -8.09 -13.42 28.25
CA PRO A 139 -7.61 -14.50 27.42
C PRO A 139 -7.63 -14.15 25.93
N LYS A 140 -6.61 -14.57 25.18
CA LYS A 140 -6.45 -14.27 23.75
C LYS A 140 -7.60 -14.78 22.86
N GLU A 141 -8.48 -15.63 23.37
CA GLU A 141 -9.69 -16.11 22.71
C GLU A 141 -10.77 -15.01 22.64
N HIS A 142 -10.73 -14.04 23.56
CA HIS A 142 -11.69 -12.95 23.68
C HIS A 142 -11.16 -11.59 23.22
N ARG A 143 -9.95 -11.56 22.64
CA ARG A 143 -9.31 -10.34 22.10
C ARG A 143 -8.45 -10.68 20.88
N GLY A 144 -7.94 -9.66 20.20
CA GLY A 144 -6.86 -9.86 19.23
C GLY A 144 -5.60 -10.43 19.90
N LYS A 145 -4.85 -11.28 19.19
CA LYS A 145 -3.63 -11.88 19.74
C LYS A 145 -2.51 -10.84 19.75
N ILE A 146 -1.76 -10.75 20.83
CA ILE A 146 -0.59 -9.87 20.92
C ILE A 146 0.59 -10.61 20.33
N GLY A 147 1.00 -10.23 19.12
CA GLY A 147 2.21 -10.74 18.49
C GLY A 147 3.44 -10.31 19.28
N LEU A 148 3.59 -9.00 19.47
CA LEU A 148 4.65 -8.37 20.25
C LEU A 148 4.10 -7.09 20.87
N ALA A 149 4.43 -6.79 22.11
CA ALA A 149 4.15 -5.50 22.74
C ALA A 149 5.40 -4.93 23.41
N LEU A 150 5.63 -3.64 23.15
CA LEU A 150 6.73 -2.83 23.68
C LEU A 150 6.18 -2.05 24.88
N LYS A 151 6.61 -2.42 26.09
CA LYS A 151 6.18 -1.74 27.32
C LYS A 151 7.11 -0.57 27.64
N PHE A 152 6.56 0.63 27.70
CA PHE A 152 7.21 1.84 28.21
C PHE A 152 6.67 2.18 29.61
N LYS A 153 7.04 3.34 30.16
CA LYS A 153 6.64 3.73 31.52
C LYS A 153 5.12 3.86 31.66
N GLU A 154 4.50 4.66 30.78
CA GLU A 154 3.08 5.02 30.84
C GLU A 154 2.25 4.42 29.69
N HIS A 155 2.91 3.87 28.67
CA HIS A 155 2.26 3.43 27.43
C HIS A 155 2.79 2.08 26.97
N ILE A 156 1.95 1.34 26.24
CA ILE A 156 2.30 0.09 25.59
C ILE A 156 1.96 0.20 24.11
N ILE A 157 2.93 -0.12 23.27
CA ILE A 157 2.73 -0.23 21.82
C ILE A 157 2.63 -1.71 21.48
N ALA A 158 1.48 -2.15 20.99
CA ALA A 158 1.20 -3.55 20.71
C ALA A 158 0.99 -3.81 19.22
N PHE A 159 1.59 -4.89 18.73
CA PHE A 159 1.36 -5.48 17.42
C PHE A 159 0.30 -6.56 17.56
N VAL A 160 -0.96 -6.17 17.40
CA VAL A 160 -2.11 -7.07 17.48
C VAL A 160 -2.26 -7.79 16.15
N THR A 161 -2.44 -9.11 16.18
CA THR A 161 -2.46 -9.99 15.02
C THR A 161 -3.51 -11.09 15.15
N ASN A 162 -4.05 -11.55 14.04
CA ASN A 162 -5.00 -12.67 14.03
C ASN A 162 -4.31 -14.04 14.15
N ASP A 163 -3.12 -14.19 13.59
CA ASP A 163 -2.47 -15.49 13.34
C ASP A 163 -1.08 -15.62 13.98
N LEU A 164 -0.57 -14.57 14.65
CA LEU A 164 0.80 -14.50 15.18
C LEU A 164 1.87 -14.59 14.07
N VAL A 165 1.51 -14.31 12.82
CA VAL A 165 2.42 -14.28 11.68
C VAL A 165 2.87 -12.84 11.45
N PHE A 166 3.96 -12.47 12.12
CA PHE A 166 4.69 -11.22 11.96
C PHE A 166 6.18 -11.51 12.18
N GLN A 167 7.09 -10.61 11.80
CA GLN A 167 8.53 -10.90 11.85
C GLN A 167 9.31 -9.76 12.53
N PRO A 168 9.60 -9.90 13.85
CA PRO A 168 10.44 -8.97 14.57
C PRO A 168 11.92 -9.30 14.34
N THR A 169 12.73 -8.31 13.99
CA THR A 169 14.17 -8.47 13.76
C THR A 169 14.91 -7.38 14.53
N GLY A 170 15.72 -7.78 15.51
CA GLY A 170 16.61 -6.88 16.24
C GLY A 170 18.02 -6.91 15.67
N PHE A 171 18.62 -5.75 15.46
CA PHE A 171 19.98 -5.58 14.96
C PHE A 171 20.69 -4.43 15.69
N LYS A 172 22.03 -4.45 15.73
CA LYS A 172 22.84 -3.51 16.52
C LYS A 172 23.04 -2.17 15.80
N ASP A 173 23.28 -2.23 14.50
CA ASP A 173 23.64 -1.06 13.72
C ASP A 173 22.39 -0.35 13.20
N GLU A 174 22.41 0.97 13.09
CA GLU A 174 21.35 1.69 12.38
C GLU A 174 21.33 1.17 10.93
N PRO A 175 20.16 0.85 10.36
CA PRO A 175 20.12 0.39 8.99
C PRO A 175 20.67 1.52 8.12
N VAL A 176 21.77 1.28 7.40
CA VAL A 176 22.41 2.26 6.52
C VAL A 176 21.33 2.81 5.58
N GLY A 177 21.11 4.12 5.67
CA GLY A 177 19.81 4.76 5.44
C GLY A 177 19.07 4.36 4.17
N TYR A 178 17.85 3.86 4.33
CA TYR A 178 16.84 4.04 3.31
C TYR A 178 16.36 5.49 3.42
N ALA A 179 16.88 6.38 2.56
CA ALA A 179 16.57 7.80 2.53
C ALA A 179 15.11 8.08 2.12
N LEU A 180 14.16 7.76 3.01
CA LEU A 180 12.72 8.05 2.85
C LEU A 180 12.23 9.15 3.81
N ASP A 181 13.11 9.76 4.61
CA ASP A 181 12.76 10.81 5.60
C ASP A 181 12.21 12.10 4.96
N TRP A 182 12.60 12.42 3.72
CA TRP A 182 12.15 13.64 3.04
C TRP A 182 10.66 13.65 2.70
N HIS A 183 10.12 12.53 2.23
CA HIS A 183 8.73 12.47 1.77
C HIS A 183 7.74 12.61 2.93
N ALA A 184 7.94 11.87 4.04
CA ALA A 184 7.03 11.91 5.18
C ALA A 184 6.96 13.28 5.87
N ARG A 185 8.11 13.98 6.00
CA ARG A 185 8.17 15.34 6.57
C ARG A 185 7.53 16.39 5.68
N PHE A 186 7.74 16.29 4.36
CA PHE A 186 7.09 17.17 3.38
C PHE A 186 5.56 17.05 3.44
N TYR A 187 5.05 15.82 3.55
CA TYR A 187 3.61 15.58 3.65
C TYR A 187 2.98 16.14 4.92
N PHE A 188 3.66 16.11 6.07
CA PHE A 188 3.10 16.59 7.34
C PHE A 188 2.94 18.13 7.40
N ASN A 189 3.88 18.87 6.80
CA ASN A 189 3.79 20.33 6.73
C ASN A 189 2.66 20.82 5.82
N LEU A 190 2.32 20.08 4.76
CA LEU A 190 1.21 20.43 3.86
C LEU A 190 -0.18 20.10 4.43
N ILE A 191 -0.30 19.08 5.30
CA ILE A 191 -1.59 18.62 5.88
C ILE A 191 -2.25 19.68 6.78
N ASN A 192 -1.49 20.65 7.30
CA ASN A 192 -2.04 21.70 8.16
C ASN A 192 -2.78 22.81 7.39
N TYR A 193 -2.77 22.82 6.05
CA TYR A 193 -3.25 23.96 5.26
C TYR A 193 -4.59 23.82 4.54
N HIS A 194 -5.20 22.64 4.38
CA HIS A 194 -6.50 22.55 3.67
C HIS A 194 -7.35 21.32 4.06
N PRO A 195 -8.53 21.49 4.70
CA PRO A 195 -9.32 20.36 5.21
C PRO A 195 -10.35 19.73 4.25
N ASN A 196 -10.62 20.26 3.05
CA ASN A 196 -11.75 19.80 2.23
C ASN A 196 -11.39 19.50 0.78
N LEU A 197 -11.02 18.25 0.45
CA LEU A 197 -10.96 17.70 -0.92
C LEU A 197 -10.93 16.15 -0.91
N ALA A 198 -11.94 15.50 -1.51
CA ALA A 198 -11.88 14.34 -2.44
C ALA A 198 -13.12 13.41 -2.36
N PRO A 199 -13.66 12.97 -3.53
CA PRO A 199 -13.18 11.75 -4.23
C PRO A 199 -12.83 11.93 -5.73
N GLY A 200 -12.09 10.98 -6.35
CA GLY A 200 -11.81 10.98 -7.81
C GLY A 200 -10.56 10.27 -8.38
N LEU A 201 -9.97 9.24 -7.74
CA LEU A 201 -8.76 8.57 -8.27
C LEU A 201 -9.08 7.31 -9.08
N SER A 202 -8.50 7.20 -10.29
CA SER A 202 -8.63 6.01 -11.13
C SER A 202 -7.99 4.78 -10.47
N PRO A 203 -8.67 3.61 -10.48
CA PRO A 203 -8.15 2.37 -9.92
C PRO A 203 -7.01 1.74 -10.74
N PHE A 204 -6.74 2.26 -11.93
CA PHE A 204 -5.62 1.81 -12.78
C PHE A 204 -4.33 2.57 -12.58
N LEU A 205 -4.36 3.64 -11.79
CA LEU A 205 -3.13 4.33 -11.41
C LEU A 205 -2.23 3.32 -10.70
N THR A 206 -1.04 3.16 -11.25
CA THR A 206 0.04 2.42 -10.61
C THR A 206 0.36 3.05 -9.25
N GLU A 207 1.03 2.29 -8.38
CA GLU A 207 1.48 2.82 -7.09
C GLU A 207 2.29 4.12 -7.27
N GLY A 208 3.20 4.15 -8.26
CA GLY A 208 3.95 5.35 -8.63
C GLY A 208 3.04 6.52 -9.02
N GLU A 209 2.09 6.35 -9.94
CA GLU A 209 1.22 7.46 -10.39
C GLU A 209 0.28 8.03 -9.30
N VAL A 210 0.02 7.24 -8.25
CA VAL A 210 -0.73 7.70 -7.07
C VAL A 210 0.19 8.40 -6.08
N PHE A 211 1.36 7.83 -5.79
CA PHE A 211 2.20 8.28 -4.68
C PHE A 211 3.29 9.28 -5.09
N ASP A 212 3.75 9.23 -6.34
CA ASP A 212 4.70 10.18 -6.94
C ASP A 212 4.04 11.51 -7.34
N CYS A 213 2.71 11.61 -7.16
CA CYS A 213 1.96 12.86 -7.30
C CYS A 213 1.65 13.43 -5.90
N PRO A 214 2.37 14.45 -5.41
CA PRO A 214 2.24 14.94 -4.04
C PRO A 214 0.81 15.36 -3.67
N SER A 215 0.07 15.98 -4.60
CA SER A 215 -1.31 16.42 -4.38
C SER A 215 -2.27 15.24 -4.15
N ARG A 216 -2.12 14.14 -4.90
CA ARG A 216 -2.93 12.92 -4.74
C ARG A 216 -2.63 12.19 -3.43
N THR A 217 -1.36 12.16 -3.03
CA THR A 217 -0.92 11.59 -1.75
C THR A 217 -1.45 12.38 -0.56
N ILE A 218 -1.43 13.71 -0.64
CA ILE A 218 -1.88 14.62 0.44
C ILE A 218 -3.39 14.54 0.63
N GLN A 219 -4.17 14.51 -0.45
CA GLN A 219 -5.63 14.32 -0.37
C GLN A 219 -6.01 13.03 0.39
N LYS A 220 -5.28 11.93 0.16
CA LYS A 220 -5.48 10.68 0.92
C LYS A 220 -5.10 10.80 2.39
N LEU A 221 -4.03 11.53 2.70
CA LEU A 221 -3.56 11.73 4.06
C LEU A 221 -4.54 12.59 4.89
N ILE A 222 -5.08 13.66 4.31
CA ILE A 222 -6.08 14.53 4.97
C ILE A 222 -7.36 13.72 5.28
N PHE A 223 -7.88 12.98 4.29
CA PHE A 223 -9.05 12.11 4.49
C PHE A 223 -8.80 11.07 5.59
N SER A 224 -7.59 10.50 5.64
CA SER A 224 -7.24 9.50 6.66
C SER A 224 -7.26 10.08 8.08
N ARG A 225 -6.90 11.34 8.32
CA ARG A 225 -6.87 11.93 9.67
C ARG A 225 -8.27 12.13 10.24
N ALA A 226 -9.20 12.68 9.45
CA ALA A 226 -10.59 12.85 9.88
C ALA A 226 -11.25 11.49 10.18
N LEU A 227 -11.02 10.53 9.29
CA LEU A 227 -11.51 9.15 9.42
C LEU A 227 -10.94 8.44 10.66
N LEU A 228 -9.63 8.55 10.87
CA LEU A 228 -8.94 7.95 12.01
C LEU A 228 -9.41 8.55 13.34
N ASN A 229 -9.59 9.87 13.41
CA ASN A 229 -10.08 10.51 14.64
C ASN A 229 -11.48 10.04 15.03
N SER A 230 -12.41 9.92 14.06
CA SER A 230 -13.77 9.42 14.34
C SER A 230 -13.83 7.93 14.68
N ALA A 231 -12.83 7.16 14.25
CA ALA A 231 -12.74 5.73 14.49
C ALA A 231 -11.86 5.37 15.70
N THR A 232 -11.15 6.33 16.30
CA THR A 232 -10.24 6.10 17.43
C THR A 232 -10.91 6.50 18.74
N VAL A 233 -11.01 5.57 19.70
CA VAL A 233 -11.51 5.84 21.05
C VAL A 233 -10.41 5.47 22.04
N ASP A 234 -10.03 6.42 22.91
CA ASP A 234 -8.96 6.29 23.89
C ASP A 234 -7.66 5.74 23.31
N SER A 235 -7.27 6.29 22.15
CA SER A 235 -6.11 5.87 21.37
C SER A 235 -6.24 4.50 20.71
N VAL A 236 -7.31 3.73 20.86
CA VAL A 236 -7.47 2.44 20.16
C VAL A 236 -8.28 2.66 18.89
N LEU A 237 -7.83 2.11 17.76
CA LEU A 237 -8.58 2.19 16.50
C LEU A 237 -9.70 1.15 16.50
N ALA A 238 -10.95 1.62 16.47
CA ALA A 238 -12.18 0.83 16.48
C ALA A 238 -12.16 -0.35 17.48
N PRO A 239 -11.99 -0.09 18.79
CA PRO A 239 -11.80 -1.12 19.82
C PRO A 239 -12.89 -2.18 19.91
N THR A 240 -14.12 -1.87 19.48
CA THR A 240 -15.27 -2.79 19.57
C THR A 240 -15.75 -3.26 18.20
N GLN A 241 -16.41 -4.43 18.16
CA GLN A 241 -17.06 -4.93 16.96
C GLN A 241 -18.11 -3.94 16.43
N GLU A 242 -18.83 -3.26 17.33
CA GLU A 242 -19.79 -2.22 16.95
C GLU A 242 -19.10 -1.03 16.25
N GLN A 243 -17.91 -0.63 16.70
CA GLN A 243 -17.13 0.44 16.06
C GLN A 243 -16.53 -0.01 14.73
N HIS A 244 -16.09 -1.26 14.60
CA HIS A 244 -15.73 -1.83 13.30
C HIS A 244 -16.92 -1.84 12.32
N LEU A 245 -18.12 -2.15 12.81
CA LEU A 245 -19.34 -2.07 12.00
C LEU A 245 -19.66 -0.60 11.67
N LYS A 246 -19.45 0.35 12.58
CA LYS A 246 -19.61 1.78 12.27
C LYS A 246 -18.59 2.27 11.24
N TYR A 247 -17.36 1.74 11.25
CA TYR A 247 -16.32 2.07 10.28
C TYR A 247 -16.76 1.79 8.83
N ILE A 248 -17.62 0.78 8.60
CA ILE A 248 -18.16 0.49 7.26
C ILE A 248 -18.95 1.66 6.68
N HIS A 249 -19.60 2.47 7.54
CA HIS A 249 -20.39 3.60 7.08
C HIS A 249 -19.51 4.73 6.55
N TRP A 250 -18.27 4.83 7.03
CA TRP A 250 -17.28 5.81 6.58
C TRP A 250 -16.60 5.42 5.26
N LEU A 251 -16.69 4.16 4.84
CA LEU A 251 -16.21 3.73 3.53
C LEU A 251 -17.17 4.23 2.45
N HIS A 252 -16.75 5.12 1.58
CA HIS A 252 -17.66 5.76 0.62
C HIS A 252 -18.28 4.76 -0.37
N VAL A 253 -17.51 3.80 -0.90
CA VAL A 253 -17.96 2.89 -1.97
C VAL A 253 -17.88 1.39 -1.57
N TYR A 254 -16.98 1.03 -0.66
CA TYR A 254 -16.68 -0.38 -0.36
C TYR A 254 -17.84 -1.11 0.30
N ALA A 255 -18.19 -2.28 -0.22
CA ALA A 255 -19.26 -3.16 0.29
C ALA A 255 -20.64 -2.48 0.41
N LYS A 256 -20.90 -1.47 -0.43
CA LYS A 256 -22.20 -0.81 -0.56
C LYS A 256 -22.80 -1.15 -1.92
N ASN A 257 -24.12 -1.18 -2.02
CA ASN A 257 -24.83 -1.34 -3.31
C ASN A 257 -25.14 0.02 -3.95
N THR A 258 -25.23 1.06 -3.13
CA THR A 258 -25.35 2.45 -3.56
C THR A 258 -24.53 3.35 -2.64
N THR A 259 -24.11 4.51 -3.15
CA THR A 259 -23.47 5.55 -2.37
C THR A 259 -24.04 6.92 -2.72
N GLN A 260 -24.02 7.86 -1.77
CA GLN A 260 -24.42 9.23 -2.06
C GLN A 260 -23.26 9.95 -2.73
N ILE A 261 -23.51 10.49 -3.92
CA ILE A 261 -22.59 11.38 -4.61
C ILE A 261 -23.29 12.70 -4.93
N PRO A 262 -22.57 13.82 -5.01
CA PRO A 262 -23.12 15.04 -5.55
C PRO A 262 -23.70 14.83 -6.97
N LYS A 263 -24.78 15.51 -7.33
CA LYS A 263 -25.40 15.47 -8.65
C LYS A 263 -24.40 15.84 -9.75
N HIS A 264 -23.49 16.77 -9.51
CA HIS A 264 -22.41 17.05 -10.47
C HIS A 264 -21.50 15.84 -10.66
N MET A 265 -21.11 15.16 -9.58
CA MET A 265 -20.28 13.95 -9.65
C MET A 265 -21.02 12.83 -10.37
N SER A 266 -22.33 12.73 -10.19
CA SER A 266 -23.14 11.82 -11.00
C SER A 266 -23.11 12.21 -12.46
N LYS A 267 -23.37 13.48 -12.80
CA LYS A 267 -23.28 13.98 -14.17
C LYS A 267 -21.88 13.76 -14.77
N LEU A 268 -20.82 13.79 -13.96
CA LEU A 268 -19.45 13.45 -14.37
C LEU A 268 -19.25 11.97 -14.55
N VAL A 269 -19.88 11.11 -13.74
CA VAL A 269 -19.84 9.67 -13.94
C VAL A 269 -20.65 9.30 -15.18
N ASP A 270 -21.81 9.90 -15.38
CA ASP A 270 -22.63 9.81 -16.59
C ASP A 270 -21.83 10.29 -17.79
N SER A 271 -21.28 11.50 -17.73
CA SER A 271 -20.41 12.05 -18.76
C SER A 271 -19.15 11.20 -18.95
N TYR A 272 -18.55 10.60 -17.92
CA TYR A 272 -17.40 9.70 -18.08
C TYR A 272 -17.79 8.41 -18.78
N ASN A 273 -18.99 7.88 -18.48
CA ASN A 273 -19.56 6.73 -19.16
C ASN A 273 -19.93 7.08 -20.61
N ASP A 274 -20.31 8.33 -20.87
CA ASP A 274 -20.77 8.82 -22.18
C ASP A 274 -19.62 9.39 -23.05
N THR A 275 -18.55 9.93 -22.47
CA THR A 275 -17.51 10.71 -23.17
C THR A 275 -16.32 11.11 -22.26
N LEU A 276 -15.11 10.61 -22.59
CA LEU A 276 -13.84 11.10 -22.03
C LEU A 276 -13.60 12.59 -22.37
N THR A 277 -13.95 13.53 -21.48
CA THR A 277 -13.46 14.93 -21.54
C THR A 277 -13.28 15.55 -20.14
N PHE A 278 -12.20 16.33 -19.99
CA PHE A 278 -11.49 16.72 -18.74
C PHE A 278 -12.18 17.79 -17.86
N GLU A 279 -11.85 17.78 -16.54
CA GLU A 279 -12.27 18.79 -15.54
C GLU A 279 -11.12 19.61 -14.88
N LYS A 280 -11.53 20.74 -14.29
CA LYS A 280 -10.80 21.98 -13.96
C LYS A 280 -9.83 21.95 -12.76
N LYS A 281 -8.71 22.71 -12.85
CA LYS A 281 -7.74 23.00 -11.78
C LYS A 281 -7.65 24.51 -11.48
N THR A 282 -7.14 24.87 -10.30
CA THR A 282 -6.92 26.26 -9.83
C THR A 282 -5.84 27.02 -10.60
N ILE A 283 -4.87 26.31 -11.16
CA ILE A 283 -4.07 26.79 -12.29
C ILE A 283 -4.76 26.25 -13.54
N ASN A 284 -5.58 27.08 -14.16
CA ASN A 284 -6.23 26.74 -15.42
C ASN A 284 -5.51 27.49 -16.53
N LEU A 285 -5.10 26.74 -17.55
CA LEU A 285 -4.63 27.31 -18.81
C LEU A 285 -5.83 27.67 -19.70
N GLY A 286 -7.03 27.83 -19.10
CA GLY A 286 -8.26 28.11 -19.85
C GLY A 286 -8.13 29.40 -20.65
N HIS A 287 -7.53 30.44 -20.06
CA HIS A 287 -7.22 31.66 -20.78
C HIS A 287 -6.24 31.49 -21.96
N LEU A 288 -5.36 30.47 -21.93
CA LEU A 288 -4.49 30.12 -23.06
C LEU A 288 -5.22 29.32 -24.15
N VAL A 289 -6.32 28.64 -23.80
CA VAL A 289 -7.08 27.73 -24.69
C VAL A 289 -8.32 28.37 -25.30
N PHE A 290 -8.96 29.29 -24.58
CA PHE A 290 -10.18 29.98 -25.02
C PHE A 290 -9.91 31.45 -25.36
N GLY A 291 -8.72 31.96 -25.06
CA GLY A 291 -8.47 33.39 -25.04
C GLY A 291 -9.04 34.05 -23.78
N GLU A 292 -8.45 35.18 -23.39
CA GLU A 292 -8.77 35.85 -22.13
C GLU A 292 -10.24 36.32 -22.05
N LYS A 293 -10.75 36.85 -23.17
CA LYS A 293 -12.10 37.39 -23.28
C LYS A 293 -13.16 36.30 -23.11
N ASP A 294 -13.00 35.19 -23.80
CA ASP A 294 -14.00 34.12 -23.79
C ASP A 294 -13.87 33.27 -22.51
N TRP A 295 -12.66 33.16 -21.95
CA TRP A 295 -12.46 32.57 -20.63
C TRP A 295 -13.19 33.34 -19.51
N LYS A 296 -13.15 34.68 -19.55
CA LYS A 296 -13.94 35.53 -18.64
C LYS A 296 -15.45 35.32 -18.81
N HIS A 297 -15.92 35.11 -20.03
CA HIS A 297 -17.34 34.86 -20.31
C HIS A 297 -17.83 33.55 -19.69
N LEU A 298 -16.96 32.55 -19.54
CA LEU A 298 -17.26 31.23 -18.98
C LEU A 298 -17.01 31.12 -17.45
N ASP A 299 -17.06 32.24 -16.72
CA ASP A 299 -16.71 32.35 -15.29
C ASP A 299 -15.30 31.83 -14.95
N GLY A 300 -14.38 31.93 -15.90
CA GLY A 300 -12.97 31.62 -15.70
C GLY A 300 -12.27 32.69 -14.88
N LEU A 301 -11.67 32.30 -13.75
CA LEU A 301 -10.77 33.19 -13.01
C LEU A 301 -9.47 33.35 -13.80
N ILE A 302 -9.09 34.59 -14.07
CA ILE A 302 -7.76 34.93 -14.58
C ILE A 302 -6.83 35.06 -13.39
N SER A 303 -5.70 34.35 -13.45
CA SER A 303 -4.63 34.55 -12.47
C SER A 303 -4.07 35.96 -12.61
N LEU A 304 -4.01 36.70 -11.50
CA LEU A 304 -3.38 38.03 -11.46
C LEU A 304 -1.86 37.95 -11.67
N ASP A 305 -1.27 36.79 -11.39
CA ASP A 305 0.14 36.52 -11.67
C ASP A 305 0.25 35.89 -13.06
N ILE A 306 1.06 36.50 -13.93
CA ILE A 306 1.42 35.94 -15.23
C ILE A 306 2.25 34.69 -14.96
N ASP A 307 1.69 33.51 -15.27
CA ASP A 307 2.42 32.27 -15.08
C ASP A 307 3.50 32.11 -16.17
N PRO A 308 4.63 31.43 -15.89
CA PRO A 308 5.72 31.28 -16.85
C PRO A 308 5.32 30.65 -18.19
N LEU A 309 4.25 29.85 -18.22
CA LEU A 309 3.76 29.24 -19.45
C LEU A 309 3.03 30.27 -20.33
N SER A 310 2.26 31.17 -19.72
CA SER A 310 1.66 32.30 -20.41
C SER A 310 2.70 33.21 -21.07
N CYS A 311 3.82 33.48 -20.39
CA CYS A 311 4.96 34.19 -20.99
C CYS A 311 5.51 33.45 -22.21
N MET A 312 5.74 32.13 -22.09
CA MET A 312 6.26 31.32 -23.20
C MET A 312 5.33 31.32 -24.42
N PHE A 313 4.02 31.17 -24.24
CA PHE A 313 3.05 31.18 -25.35
C PHE A 313 2.96 32.57 -26.02
N ALA A 314 3.12 33.64 -25.23
CA ALA A 314 3.18 35.01 -25.75
C ALA A 314 4.44 35.23 -26.59
N GLU A 315 5.61 34.83 -26.10
CA GLU A 315 6.91 34.94 -26.79
C GLU A 315 6.92 34.17 -28.12
N GLN A 316 6.25 33.02 -28.17
CA GLN A 316 6.12 32.21 -29.38
C GLN A 316 5.02 32.69 -30.34
N GLY A 317 4.28 33.75 -30.01
CA GLY A 317 3.18 34.28 -30.82
C GLY A 317 1.95 33.38 -30.93
N LEU A 318 1.89 32.30 -30.13
CA LEU A 318 0.84 31.28 -30.19
C LEU A 318 -0.51 31.78 -29.65
N LEU A 319 -0.49 32.80 -28.78
CA LEU A 319 -1.71 33.45 -28.27
C LEU A 319 -2.58 34.10 -29.35
N LYS A 320 -2.03 34.35 -30.54
CA LYS A 320 -2.74 34.95 -31.68
C LYS A 320 -3.20 33.93 -32.72
N SER A 321 -2.86 32.66 -32.52
CA SER A 321 -3.27 31.59 -33.45
C SER A 321 -4.77 31.32 -33.32
N GLN A 322 -5.45 31.14 -34.46
CA GLN A 322 -6.88 30.86 -34.49
C GLN A 322 -7.13 29.48 -33.86
N MET A 323 -7.96 29.45 -32.81
CA MET A 323 -8.25 28.21 -32.08
C MET A 323 -9.47 27.51 -32.70
N ASN A 324 -9.38 26.19 -32.88
CA ASN A 324 -10.44 25.39 -33.53
C ASN A 324 -11.58 24.99 -32.57
N LEU A 325 -11.94 25.86 -31.61
CA LEU A 325 -12.96 25.56 -30.61
C LEU A 325 -14.29 26.27 -30.92
N LEU A 326 -15.41 25.54 -30.77
CA LEU A 326 -16.77 26.06 -30.94
C LEU A 326 -17.28 26.61 -29.60
N LEU A 327 -17.01 27.89 -29.35
CA LEU A 327 -17.30 28.57 -28.08
C LEU A 327 -18.79 28.58 -27.69
N ASP A 328 -19.69 28.62 -28.68
CA ASP A 328 -21.15 28.64 -28.45
C ASP A 328 -21.70 27.35 -27.81
N SER A 329 -20.86 26.33 -27.64
CA SER A 329 -21.24 25.03 -27.07
C SER A 329 -21.22 25.00 -25.53
N TYR A 330 -20.76 26.06 -24.86
CA TYR A 330 -20.49 26.05 -23.41
C TYR A 330 -21.26 27.17 -22.68
N GLU A 331 -22.20 26.81 -21.79
CA GLU A 331 -23.08 27.77 -21.10
C GLU A 331 -22.60 28.17 -19.69
N ASN A 332 -22.07 27.23 -18.87
CA ASN A 332 -21.46 27.50 -17.55
C ASN A 332 -20.50 26.37 -17.14
N LEU A 333 -19.32 26.69 -16.59
CA LEU A 333 -18.33 25.67 -16.22
C LEU A 333 -18.32 25.25 -14.74
N TYR A 334 -19.01 25.94 -13.82
CA TYR A 334 -19.08 25.57 -12.40
C TYR A 334 -20.48 25.83 -11.79
N PRO A 335 -21.23 24.80 -11.36
CA PRO A 335 -22.54 25.01 -10.73
C PRO A 335 -22.45 25.31 -9.21
N PRO A 336 -23.40 26.07 -8.63
CA PRO A 336 -23.45 26.36 -7.19
C PRO A 336 -23.76 25.10 -6.34
N GLN A 337 -23.23 25.04 -5.10
CA GLN A 337 -23.34 23.87 -4.22
C GLN A 337 -24.52 23.99 -3.24
N ASN A 338 -25.59 23.22 -3.44
CA ASN A 338 -26.68 23.08 -2.48
C ASN A 338 -26.74 21.64 -1.93
N LYS A 339 -27.02 21.43 -0.62
CA LYS A 339 -27.06 20.07 -0.02
C LYS A 339 -28.21 19.22 -0.57
N SER A 340 -29.22 19.83 -1.19
CA SER A 340 -30.25 19.16 -2.00
C SER A 340 -29.70 18.51 -3.27
N ASP A 341 -28.41 18.67 -3.56
CA ASP A 341 -27.76 18.17 -4.77
C ASP A 341 -26.94 16.91 -4.54
N TYR A 342 -27.34 16.05 -3.60
CA TYR A 342 -26.82 14.69 -3.54
C TYR A 342 -27.85 13.70 -4.08
N GLN A 343 -27.39 12.69 -4.80
CA GLN A 343 -28.23 11.58 -5.23
C GLN A 343 -27.55 10.24 -4.92
N PHE A 344 -28.38 9.22 -4.71
CA PHE A 344 -27.88 7.86 -4.57
C PHE A 344 -27.43 7.34 -5.93
N TRP A 345 -26.26 6.74 -5.95
CA TRP A 345 -25.62 6.22 -7.15
C TRP A 345 -25.26 4.76 -6.97
N PRO A 346 -25.49 3.89 -7.97
CA PRO A 346 -25.06 2.50 -7.90
C PRO A 346 -23.56 2.37 -7.71
N THR A 347 -23.15 1.34 -6.98
CA THR A 347 -21.74 0.99 -6.79
C THR A 347 -21.49 -0.39 -7.36
N TYR A 348 -20.40 -0.51 -8.11
CA TYR A 348 -20.05 -1.69 -8.88
C TYR A 348 -18.84 -2.38 -8.24
N ALA A 349 -18.90 -3.71 -8.14
CA ALA A 349 -17.81 -4.52 -7.65
C ALA A 349 -17.18 -5.33 -8.80
N TYR A 350 -15.87 -5.14 -9.01
CA TYR A 350 -15.10 -5.81 -10.04
C TYR A 350 -14.25 -6.91 -9.39
N ALA A 351 -14.42 -8.14 -9.88
CA ALA A 351 -13.63 -9.29 -9.45
C ALA A 351 -12.36 -9.40 -10.30
N VAL A 352 -11.23 -8.94 -9.77
CA VAL A 352 -9.90 -9.23 -10.32
C VAL A 352 -9.17 -10.22 -9.40
N LYS A 353 -7.84 -10.23 -9.37
CA LYS A 353 -7.08 -10.90 -8.31
C LYS A 353 -7.49 -10.43 -6.89
N LYS A 354 -8.13 -9.26 -6.81
CA LYS A 354 -8.74 -8.64 -5.63
C LYS A 354 -10.12 -8.09 -6.03
N GLN A 355 -10.99 -7.81 -5.05
CA GLN A 355 -12.26 -7.14 -5.32
C GLN A 355 -12.05 -5.62 -5.32
N ILE A 356 -12.47 -4.93 -6.38
CA ILE A 356 -12.42 -3.47 -6.51
C ILE A 356 -13.85 -2.94 -6.49
N TRP A 357 -14.10 -1.83 -5.80
CA TRP A 357 -15.41 -1.17 -5.78
C TRP A 357 -15.30 0.21 -6.44
N SER A 358 -16.23 0.57 -7.33
CA SER A 358 -16.27 1.85 -8.04
C SER A 358 -17.69 2.39 -8.19
N ILE A 359 -17.84 3.69 -8.37
CA ILE A 359 -19.10 4.34 -8.79
C ILE A 359 -19.25 4.39 -10.32
N VAL A 360 -18.18 4.10 -11.06
CA VAL A 360 -18.16 4.13 -12.52
C VAL A 360 -18.49 2.75 -13.05
N HIS A 361 -19.38 2.68 -14.05
CA HIS A 361 -19.82 1.45 -14.70
C HIS A 361 -18.91 1.10 -15.87
N CYS A 362 -18.19 -0.02 -15.74
CA CYS A 362 -17.17 -0.47 -16.69
C CYS A 362 -16.01 0.52 -16.87
N PHE A 363 -14.86 -0.03 -17.22
CA PHE A 363 -13.71 0.79 -17.60
C PHE A 363 -13.76 1.01 -19.10
N PRO A 364 -13.39 2.20 -19.62
CA PRO A 364 -13.53 2.49 -21.02
C PRO A 364 -12.73 1.49 -21.87
N PRO A 365 -13.13 1.20 -23.12
CA PRO A 365 -12.53 0.13 -23.94
C PRO A 365 -11.02 0.26 -24.18
N ASN A 366 -10.48 1.49 -24.07
CA ASN A 366 -9.05 1.79 -24.14
C ASN A 366 -8.29 1.55 -22.82
N SER A 367 -9.00 1.16 -21.75
CA SER A 367 -8.40 0.71 -20.49
C SER A 367 -7.89 -0.71 -20.68
N HIS A 368 -6.62 -0.84 -21.05
CA HIS A 368 -5.98 -2.15 -21.15
C HIS A 368 -5.84 -2.77 -19.76
N CYS A 369 -6.58 -3.85 -19.53
CA CYS A 369 -6.28 -4.76 -18.43
C CYS A 369 -5.29 -5.81 -18.91
N SER A 370 -4.34 -6.18 -18.05
CA SER A 370 -3.53 -7.38 -18.27
C SER A 370 -4.46 -8.61 -18.34
N GLU A 371 -4.16 -9.54 -19.26
CA GLU A 371 -5.00 -10.71 -19.55
C GLU A 371 -5.53 -11.42 -18.28
N GLY A 372 -6.84 -11.68 -18.22
CA GLY A 372 -7.47 -12.51 -17.17
C GLY A 372 -8.61 -11.88 -16.35
N LEU A 373 -9.10 -10.69 -16.70
CA LEU A 373 -10.16 -10.00 -15.96
C LEU A 373 -11.55 -10.54 -16.32
N LYS A 374 -12.30 -11.07 -15.34
CA LYS A 374 -13.73 -11.41 -15.48
C LYS A 374 -14.57 -10.36 -14.75
N VAL A 375 -15.27 -9.51 -15.50
CA VAL A 375 -16.26 -8.60 -14.91
C VAL A 375 -17.46 -9.44 -14.46
N ARG A 376 -17.82 -9.36 -13.18
CA ARG A 376 -19.10 -9.86 -12.68
C ARG A 376 -19.90 -8.65 -12.21
N MET A 377 -20.97 -8.33 -12.91
CA MET A 377 -21.95 -7.38 -12.38
C MET A 377 -22.67 -8.03 -11.20
N LEU A 378 -22.67 -7.35 -10.06
CA LEU A 378 -23.44 -7.70 -8.87
C LEU A 378 -24.83 -7.07 -8.96
N GLU A 379 -25.48 -7.18 -10.11
CA GLU A 379 -26.88 -6.84 -10.26
C GLU A 379 -27.68 -8.00 -9.64
N SER A 380 -28.53 -7.71 -8.64
CA SER A 380 -29.49 -8.63 -8.00
C SER A 380 -29.09 -9.46 -6.76
N LEU A 381 -28.25 -8.97 -5.83
CA LEU A 381 -28.30 -9.47 -4.44
C LEU A 381 -29.44 -8.79 -3.66
N THR A 382 -30.68 -9.07 -4.04
CA THR A 382 -31.89 -8.69 -3.30
C THR A 382 -32.16 -9.71 -2.19
N SER A 383 -31.29 -9.80 -1.19
CA SER A 383 -31.66 -10.16 0.19
C SER A 383 -30.47 -9.99 1.13
N ARG A 384 -30.67 -9.28 2.25
CA ARG A 384 -29.64 -9.03 3.28
C ARG A 384 -29.07 -10.31 3.93
N SER A 385 -29.67 -11.48 3.70
CA SER A 385 -29.38 -12.71 4.43
C SER A 385 -28.35 -13.63 3.76
N THR A 386 -28.00 -13.44 2.49
CA THR A 386 -27.16 -14.39 1.73
C THR A 386 -25.66 -14.10 1.75
N MET A 387 -25.22 -12.93 2.24
CA MET A 387 -23.80 -12.57 2.22
C MET A 387 -22.96 -13.34 3.25
N VAL A 388 -23.56 -13.84 4.34
CA VAL A 388 -22.85 -14.60 5.39
C VAL A 388 -22.66 -16.07 5.00
N LEU A 389 -23.49 -16.65 4.12
CA LEU A 389 -23.44 -18.06 3.75
C LEU A 389 -22.69 -18.36 2.44
N ASN A 390 -22.54 -17.39 1.53
CA ASN A 390 -21.92 -17.62 0.21
C ASN A 390 -20.40 -17.48 0.17
N ILE A 391 -19.75 -17.00 1.24
CA ILE A 391 -18.29 -16.95 1.32
C ILE A 391 -17.69 -18.37 1.47
N ASP A 392 -18.40 -19.30 2.09
CA ASP A 392 -17.95 -20.70 2.25
C ASP A 392 -18.18 -21.56 0.99
N ALA A 393 -19.25 -21.30 0.23
CA ALA A 393 -19.58 -22.09 -0.96
C ALA A 393 -18.69 -21.76 -2.18
N ALA A 394 -18.25 -20.50 -2.32
CA ALA A 394 -17.40 -20.07 -3.44
C ALA A 394 -15.99 -20.68 -3.43
N PHE A 395 -15.56 -21.28 -2.31
CA PHE A 395 -14.25 -21.94 -2.18
C PHE A 395 -14.24 -23.41 -2.64
N SER A 396 -15.39 -24.06 -2.82
CA SER A 396 -15.46 -25.52 -2.99
C SER A 396 -15.74 -26.05 -4.40
N GLN A 397 -15.91 -25.20 -5.41
CA GLN A 397 -16.15 -25.65 -6.79
C GLN A 397 -15.26 -24.92 -7.82
N SER A 398 -14.04 -25.44 -8.02
CA SER A 398 -13.28 -25.18 -9.25
C SER A 398 -12.28 -26.30 -9.56
N LEU A 399 -12.76 -27.51 -9.82
CA LEU A 399 -11.96 -28.60 -10.39
C LEU A 399 -12.82 -29.43 -11.36
N SER A 400 -12.77 -29.11 -12.65
CA SER A 400 -12.50 -30.07 -13.74
C SER A 400 -12.88 -29.46 -15.09
N LEU A 401 -11.88 -29.15 -15.92
CA LEU A 401 -12.03 -29.21 -17.37
C LEU A 401 -10.70 -29.71 -17.96
N LYS A 402 -10.77 -30.79 -18.73
CA LYS A 402 -9.65 -31.44 -19.43
C LYS A 402 -9.17 -30.56 -20.60
N PRO A 403 -7.88 -30.60 -20.99
CA PRO A 403 -7.41 -29.85 -22.15
C PRO A 403 -7.69 -30.61 -23.45
N LYS A 404 -8.13 -29.87 -24.48
CA LYS A 404 -8.05 -30.28 -25.89
C LYS A 404 -6.77 -29.69 -26.49
N GLU A 405 -6.03 -30.53 -27.18
CA GLU A 405 -4.78 -30.22 -27.87
C GLU A 405 -5.00 -29.25 -29.04
N LEU A 406 -4.09 -28.29 -29.19
CA LEU A 406 -3.88 -27.56 -30.44
C LEU A 406 -2.38 -27.60 -30.73
N GLN A 407 -1.99 -28.30 -31.79
CA GLN A 407 -0.65 -28.26 -32.35
C GLN A 407 -0.50 -26.98 -33.20
N LEU A 408 0.64 -26.30 -33.07
CA LEU A 408 1.09 -25.28 -34.01
C LEU A 408 2.55 -25.56 -34.42
N ASP A 409 2.76 -25.42 -35.72
CA ASP A 409 3.92 -25.75 -36.55
C ASP A 409 5.11 -24.79 -36.31
N PRO A 410 6.37 -25.27 -36.18
CA PRO A 410 7.53 -24.42 -36.01
C PRO A 410 8.24 -24.15 -37.34
N SER A 411 7.80 -23.13 -38.08
CA SER A 411 8.60 -22.59 -39.20
C SER A 411 8.42 -21.08 -39.39
N SER A 412 9.33 -20.31 -38.79
CA SER A 412 9.81 -18.99 -39.28
C SER A 412 10.79 -18.40 -38.27
N THR A 413 12.00 -18.96 -38.24
CA THR A 413 13.19 -18.25 -37.76
C THR A 413 13.62 -17.25 -38.83
N VAL A 414 13.28 -15.97 -38.65
CA VAL A 414 14.08 -14.76 -38.94
C VAL A 414 13.14 -13.57 -38.67
N GLU A 415 13.07 -13.09 -37.42
CA GLU A 415 12.62 -11.70 -37.11
C GLU A 415 12.79 -11.27 -35.64
N MET A 416 13.75 -11.84 -34.90
CA MET A 416 14.04 -11.39 -33.52
C MET A 416 15.20 -10.40 -33.42
N ALA A 417 16.01 -10.26 -34.48
CA ALA A 417 17.13 -9.31 -34.48
C ALA A 417 16.67 -7.84 -34.65
N VAL A 418 15.56 -7.60 -35.35
CA VAL A 418 14.99 -6.25 -35.55
C VAL A 418 14.28 -5.75 -34.29
N PHE A 419 13.71 -6.64 -33.49
CA PHE A 419 13.06 -6.28 -32.23
C PHE A 419 14.06 -5.83 -31.14
N TYR A 420 15.28 -6.38 -31.13
CA TYR A 420 16.34 -5.92 -30.22
C TYR A 420 16.93 -4.56 -30.62
N ALA A 421 16.94 -4.21 -31.91
CA ALA A 421 17.36 -2.88 -32.37
C ALA A 421 16.34 -1.80 -31.95
N PHE A 422 15.05 -2.14 -31.92
CA PHE A 422 13.99 -1.19 -31.53
C PHE A 422 13.94 -0.92 -30.02
N LEU A 423 14.33 -1.88 -29.18
CA LEU A 423 14.36 -1.72 -27.72
C LEU A 423 15.58 -0.94 -27.20
N LEU A 424 16.63 -0.75 -28.02
CA LEU A 424 17.82 0.01 -27.64
C LEU A 424 17.75 1.50 -28.02
N ASP A 425 16.74 1.93 -28.79
CA ASP A 425 16.65 3.30 -29.34
C ASP A 425 15.62 4.22 -28.64
N LYS A 426 14.98 3.78 -27.55
CA LYS A 426 14.21 4.70 -26.69
C LYS A 426 15.01 5.11 -25.46
N LYS A 427 15.69 6.25 -25.60
CA LYS A 427 16.09 7.20 -24.53
C LYS A 427 16.38 6.56 -23.16
N ARG A 428 17.61 6.05 -23.05
CA ARG A 428 18.51 6.01 -21.88
C ARG A 428 17.88 6.43 -20.54
N ASP A 429 17.50 5.43 -19.73
CA ASP A 429 17.65 5.52 -18.28
C ASP A 429 18.98 4.80 -17.92
N PRO A 430 20.07 5.53 -17.63
CA PRO A 430 21.33 4.91 -17.30
C PRO A 430 21.23 4.41 -15.87
N VAL A 431 21.42 3.10 -15.69
CA VAL A 431 21.55 2.36 -14.42
C VAL A 431 20.29 1.56 -14.06
N LEU A 432 19.94 0.58 -14.91
CA LEU A 432 19.41 -0.66 -14.35
C LEU A 432 20.48 -1.27 -13.45
N SER A 433 20.17 -1.43 -12.16
CA SER A 433 21.09 -2.06 -11.22
C SER A 433 21.45 -3.49 -11.69
N LEU A 434 22.68 -3.95 -11.39
CA LEU A 434 23.11 -5.34 -11.61
C LEU A 434 22.08 -6.35 -11.07
N HIS A 435 21.40 -5.99 -9.99
CA HIS A 435 20.31 -6.77 -9.41
C HIS A 435 19.13 -6.93 -10.37
N GLN A 436 18.62 -5.83 -10.96
CA GLN A 436 17.48 -5.87 -11.87
C GLN A 436 17.79 -6.68 -13.13
N ILE A 437 18.98 -6.50 -13.71
CA ILE A 437 19.46 -7.28 -14.86
C ILE A 437 19.49 -8.77 -14.53
N THR A 438 20.02 -9.11 -13.35
CA THR A 438 20.08 -10.51 -12.89
C THR A 438 18.68 -11.11 -12.71
N GLN A 439 17.72 -10.36 -12.16
CA GLN A 439 16.36 -10.85 -11.97
C GLN A 439 15.62 -11.01 -13.30
N GLN A 440 15.80 -10.07 -14.23
CA GLN A 440 15.22 -10.15 -15.56
C GLN A 440 15.78 -11.34 -16.34
N ALA A 441 17.10 -11.54 -16.34
CA ALA A 441 17.73 -12.70 -16.98
C ALA A 441 17.24 -14.03 -16.37
N LYS A 442 17.05 -14.09 -15.05
CA LYS A 442 16.45 -15.26 -14.38
C LYS A 442 15.02 -15.52 -14.84
N HIS A 443 14.22 -14.46 -14.97
CA HIS A 443 12.83 -14.56 -15.37
C HIS A 443 12.71 -15.05 -16.82
N GLU A 444 13.47 -14.45 -17.75
CA GLU A 444 13.51 -14.85 -19.16
C GLU A 444 14.00 -16.28 -19.33
N PHE A 445 15.04 -16.69 -18.61
CA PHE A 445 15.49 -18.08 -18.60
C PHE A 445 14.35 -19.03 -18.21
N ARG A 446 13.55 -18.66 -17.20
CA ARG A 446 12.41 -19.49 -16.77
C ARG A 446 11.32 -19.55 -17.83
N ILE A 447 11.03 -18.45 -18.52
CA ILE A 447 10.05 -18.43 -19.63
C ILE A 447 10.54 -19.37 -20.75
N LYS A 448 11.78 -19.17 -21.21
CA LYS A 448 12.38 -19.94 -22.32
C LYS A 448 12.39 -21.45 -22.08
N ASN A 449 12.54 -21.85 -20.82
CA ASN A 449 12.59 -23.26 -20.43
C ASN A 449 11.25 -23.81 -19.91
N ASN A 450 10.13 -23.09 -20.12
CA ASN A 450 8.79 -23.49 -19.66
C ASN A 450 8.71 -23.78 -18.14
N LEU A 451 9.51 -23.08 -17.34
CA LEU A 451 9.59 -23.19 -15.87
C LEU A 451 8.63 -22.25 -15.12
N VAL A 452 7.83 -21.46 -15.86
CA VAL A 452 6.83 -20.53 -15.31
C VAL A 452 5.46 -21.19 -15.11
N GLN A 453 5.22 -22.36 -15.71
CA GLN A 453 3.92 -23.03 -15.62
C GLN A 453 3.57 -23.47 -14.19
N PRO A 454 2.30 -23.31 -13.75
CA PRO A 454 1.83 -23.74 -12.43
C PRO A 454 2.14 -25.23 -12.18
N GLY A 455 2.68 -25.54 -11.00
CA GLY A 455 3.10 -26.91 -10.63
C GLY A 455 4.58 -27.20 -10.88
N LYS A 456 5.18 -26.65 -11.94
CA LYS A 456 6.64 -26.80 -12.20
C LYS A 456 7.50 -25.87 -11.35
N ALA A 457 6.94 -24.78 -10.85
CA ALA A 457 7.63 -23.88 -9.92
C ALA A 457 8.02 -24.53 -8.58
N LYS A 458 7.38 -25.66 -8.20
CA LYS A 458 7.69 -26.41 -6.98
C LYS A 458 8.80 -27.45 -7.16
N VAL A 459 9.11 -27.86 -8.39
CA VAL A 459 10.19 -28.82 -8.65
C VAL A 459 11.50 -28.05 -8.63
N ALA A 460 12.44 -28.47 -7.79
CA ALA A 460 13.77 -27.87 -7.75
C ALA A 460 14.40 -27.98 -9.15
N MET A 461 14.94 -26.87 -9.67
CA MET A 461 15.72 -26.91 -10.92
C MET A 461 16.80 -27.98 -10.81
N THR A 462 16.96 -28.78 -11.87
CA THR A 462 18.03 -29.78 -11.96
C THR A 462 19.39 -29.09 -11.90
N GLY A 463 20.46 -29.84 -11.58
CA GLY A 463 21.83 -29.29 -11.57
C GLY A 463 22.17 -28.57 -12.88
N GLY A 464 21.95 -29.23 -14.02
CA GLY A 464 22.20 -28.65 -15.34
C GLY A 464 21.34 -27.42 -15.65
N GLN A 465 20.08 -27.36 -15.19
CA GLN A 465 19.26 -26.15 -15.35
C GLN A 465 19.79 -24.96 -14.55
N ARG A 466 20.39 -25.19 -13.37
CA ARG A 466 21.00 -24.12 -12.56
C ARG A 466 22.27 -23.58 -13.21
N GLU A 467 23.09 -24.46 -13.76
CA GLU A 467 24.29 -24.09 -14.50
C GLU A 467 23.93 -23.28 -15.76
N ALA A 468 22.98 -23.76 -16.55
CA ALA A 468 22.48 -23.05 -17.73
C ALA A 468 21.86 -21.68 -17.38
N GLN A 469 21.16 -21.57 -16.24
CA GLN A 469 20.65 -20.28 -15.77
C GLN A 469 21.78 -19.32 -15.40
N GLN A 470 22.84 -19.81 -14.74
CA GLN A 470 23.99 -18.98 -14.38
C GLN A 470 24.74 -18.51 -15.63
N GLU A 471 24.93 -19.38 -16.62
CA GLU A 471 25.53 -19.01 -17.90
C GLU A 471 24.70 -17.94 -18.63
N PHE A 472 23.38 -18.08 -18.60
CA PHE A 472 22.45 -17.10 -19.17
C PHE A 472 22.57 -15.72 -18.49
N ILE A 473 22.65 -15.68 -17.15
CA ILE A 473 22.89 -14.45 -16.38
C ILE A 473 24.26 -13.84 -16.74
N GLN A 474 25.32 -14.65 -16.80
CA GLN A 474 26.66 -14.18 -17.14
C GLN A 474 26.74 -13.62 -18.57
N LYS A 475 25.99 -14.20 -19.52
CA LYS A 475 25.88 -13.68 -20.88
C LYS A 475 25.20 -12.30 -20.89
N ALA A 476 24.10 -12.13 -20.16
CA ALA A 476 23.41 -10.84 -20.04
C ALA A 476 24.31 -9.75 -19.42
N LEU A 477 25.06 -10.10 -18.37
CA LEU A 477 26.01 -9.19 -17.72
C LEU A 477 27.18 -8.81 -18.64
N ARG A 478 27.71 -9.76 -19.43
CA ARG A 478 28.79 -9.48 -20.40
C ARG A 478 28.35 -8.54 -21.52
N CYS A 479 27.13 -8.68 -22.04
CA CYS A 479 26.60 -7.77 -23.06
C CYS A 479 26.61 -6.32 -22.58
N ILE A 480 26.25 -6.08 -21.31
CA ILE A 480 26.22 -4.73 -20.74
C ILE A 480 27.65 -4.18 -20.56
N HIS A 481 28.57 -4.97 -20.01
CA HIS A 481 29.96 -4.55 -19.87
C HIS A 481 30.65 -4.30 -21.23
N GLY A 482 30.30 -5.07 -22.27
CA GLY A 482 30.78 -4.87 -23.64
C GLY A 482 30.30 -3.55 -24.24
N SER A 483 29.02 -3.22 -24.07
CA SER A 483 28.46 -1.94 -24.51
C SER A 483 29.10 -0.75 -23.80
N HIS A 484 29.47 -0.88 -22.52
CA HIS A 484 30.19 0.17 -21.80
C HIS A 484 31.63 0.38 -22.30
N ARG A 485 32.30 -0.63 -22.86
CA ARG A 485 33.65 -0.45 -23.45
C ARG A 485 33.65 0.15 -24.86
N ALA A 486 32.53 0.11 -25.58
CA ALA A 486 32.41 0.67 -26.93
C ALA A 486 31.96 2.14 -26.93
N ILE A 487 31.58 2.67 -25.77
CA ILE A 487 31.09 4.05 -25.57
C ILE A 487 32.18 4.97 -24.98
N TRP A 488 33.33 4.40 -24.63
CA TRP A 488 34.59 5.11 -24.29
C TRP A 488 35.62 4.77 -25.35
#